data_AF-A0A067D1Y7-F1
#
_entry.id   AF-A0A067D1Y7-F1
#
_cell.length_a   1.000
_cell.length_b   1.000
_cell.length_c   1.000
_cell.angle_alpha   90.00
_cell.angle_beta   90.00
_cell.angle_gamma   90.00
#
_symmetry.space_group_name_H-M   'P 1'
#
loop_
_entity.id
_entity.type
_entity.pdbx_description
1 polymer ?
#
loop_
_entity_poly.entity_id
_entity_poly.type
_entity_poly.pdbx_seq_one_letter_code
_entity_poly.pdbx_strand_id
1 'polypeptide(L)'
;MAKAVKPGSSEDASPLTNDEREIPIALNLPGLAMTFGVDWVLDTSDLCAAREKEIELLARVRALEDENASLRDKCQRISEESNLDKFKSQLLVEMLAVSSLDEERTKAEFAKEQSKVLRLRHDMKLLLEKATNENVDVRDLLRALAEP
;
A
#
# COMPACT_ATOMS: atom_id res chain seq x y z
N MET A 1 9.35 -23.95 -44.87
CA MET A 1 9.06 -24.46 -46.23
C MET A 1 10.35 -25.07 -46.77
N ALA A 2 10.45 -26.40 -46.87
CA ALA A 2 11.63 -27.09 -47.40
C ALA A 2 11.42 -27.36 -48.90
N LYS A 3 12.37 -26.93 -49.73
CA LYS A 3 12.31 -27.04 -51.20
C LYS A 3 13.19 -28.22 -51.62
N ALA A 4 12.60 -29.22 -52.27
CA ALA A 4 13.33 -30.35 -52.84
C ALA A 4 13.93 -29.94 -54.20
N VAL A 5 15.26 -30.02 -54.33
CA VAL A 5 15.96 -29.84 -55.62
C VAL A 5 16.16 -31.21 -56.24
N LYS A 6 15.64 -31.40 -57.46
CA LYS A 6 15.75 -32.63 -58.24
C LYS A 6 16.94 -32.48 -59.22
N PRO A 7 17.98 -33.34 -59.20
CA PRO A 7 19.00 -33.32 -60.24
C PRO A 7 18.67 -34.38 -61.31
N GLY A 8 18.35 -33.91 -62.51
CA GLY A 8 18.51 -34.57 -63.79
C GLY A 8 18.76 -33.43 -64.78
N SER A 9 19.62 -33.49 -65.79
CA SER A 9 20.14 -34.60 -66.59
C SER A 9 21.29 -34.06 -67.46
N SER A 10 22.38 -34.79 -67.61
CA SER A 10 23.15 -34.79 -68.85
C SER A 10 23.83 -36.14 -69.00
N GLU A 11 23.57 -36.73 -70.16
CA GLU A 11 24.01 -38.02 -70.68
C GLU A 11 25.52 -38.24 -70.50
N ASP A 12 25.92 -39.39 -69.96
CA ASP A 12 26.98 -40.22 -70.56
C ASP A 12 27.08 -41.60 -69.89
N ALA A 13 27.50 -42.57 -70.70
CA ALA A 13 27.28 -43.99 -70.51
C ALA A 13 28.33 -44.72 -69.64
N SER A 14 27.84 -45.76 -68.92
CA SER A 14 28.53 -46.96 -68.38
C SER A 14 29.52 -46.81 -67.20
N PRO A 15 29.80 -47.89 -66.43
CA PRO A 15 28.96 -49.00 -65.96
C PRO A 15 28.91 -49.07 -64.41
N LEU A 16 27.92 -49.82 -63.89
CA LEU A 16 27.73 -50.17 -62.47
C LEU A 16 29.03 -50.66 -61.81
N THR A 17 29.56 -49.90 -60.84
CA THR A 17 30.54 -50.40 -59.88
C THR A 17 30.24 -49.86 -58.47
N ASN A 18 30.10 -50.81 -57.54
CA ASN A 18 30.05 -50.69 -56.08
C ASN A 18 28.89 -49.91 -55.43
N ASP A 19 27.84 -50.68 -55.12
CA ASP A 19 26.94 -50.48 -53.99
C ASP A 19 27.71 -50.46 -52.67
N GLU A 20 28.08 -49.26 -52.22
CA GLU A 20 28.32 -48.92 -50.80
C GLU A 20 28.49 -47.40 -50.63
N ARG A 21 27.82 -46.59 -51.48
CA ARG A 21 27.74 -45.15 -51.24
C ARG A 21 26.65 -44.90 -50.22
N GLU A 22 27.01 -45.00 -48.94
CA GLU A 22 26.17 -44.57 -47.82
C GLU A 22 25.68 -43.14 -48.10
N ILE A 23 24.36 -43.01 -48.31
CA ILE A 23 23.73 -41.71 -48.50
C ILE A 23 23.71 -41.04 -47.12
N PRO A 24 24.35 -39.88 -46.92
CA PRO A 24 24.32 -39.21 -45.64
C PRO A 24 22.89 -38.72 -45.37
N ILE A 25 22.19 -39.39 -44.45
CA ILE A 25 20.82 -39.05 -44.08
C ILE A 25 20.87 -37.85 -43.12
N ALA A 26 20.70 -36.61 -43.59
CA ALA A 26 20.60 -35.49 -42.64
C ALA A 26 19.21 -35.46 -41.97
N LEU A 27 19.10 -36.01 -40.75
CA LEU A 27 17.92 -35.85 -39.89
C LEU A 27 18.05 -34.52 -39.15
N ASN A 28 17.29 -33.52 -39.59
CA ASN A 28 17.26 -32.20 -38.98
C ASN A 28 16.03 -32.10 -38.07
N LEU A 29 16.21 -32.38 -36.78
CA LEU A 29 15.21 -32.08 -35.76
C LEU A 29 15.52 -30.67 -35.20
N PRO A 30 14.53 -29.89 -34.75
CA PRO A 30 14.80 -28.56 -34.20
C PRO A 30 15.81 -28.64 -33.04
N GLY A 31 16.98 -28.04 -33.21
CA GLY A 31 18.08 -28.04 -32.22
C GLY A 31 18.95 -29.31 -32.21
N LEU A 32 18.85 -30.19 -33.22
CA LEU A 32 19.67 -31.39 -33.34
C LEU A 32 20.11 -31.60 -34.80
N ALA A 33 21.42 -31.53 -35.03
CA ALA A 33 22.03 -31.89 -36.30
C ALA A 33 22.77 -33.23 -36.16
N MET A 34 22.30 -34.25 -36.87
CA MET A 34 22.98 -35.56 -36.94
C MET A 34 23.71 -35.71 -38.27
N THR A 35 25.01 -35.98 -38.22
CA THR A 35 25.83 -36.35 -39.38
C THR A 35 26.18 -37.83 -39.30
N PHE A 36 25.92 -38.58 -40.37
CA PHE A 36 26.13 -40.04 -40.41
C PHE A 36 27.43 -40.34 -41.18
N GLY A 37 28.42 -40.89 -40.47
CA GLY A 37 29.76 -41.28 -40.97
C GLY A 37 30.50 -42.21 -39.97
N VAL A 38 31.76 -42.58 -40.26
CA VAL A 38 32.53 -43.61 -39.51
C VAL A 38 32.74 -43.28 -38.02
N ASP A 39 32.79 -41.99 -37.67
CA ASP A 39 32.80 -41.51 -36.28
C ASP A 39 31.52 -40.72 -35.98
N TRP A 40 30.73 -41.26 -35.07
CA TRP A 40 29.40 -40.74 -34.70
C TRP A 40 29.56 -39.56 -33.74
N VAL A 41 29.25 -38.33 -34.18
CA VAL A 41 29.30 -37.14 -33.31
C VAL A 41 27.96 -36.42 -33.36
N LEU A 42 27.31 -36.32 -32.21
CA LEU A 42 26.09 -35.54 -32.01
C LEU A 42 26.48 -34.13 -31.55
N ASP A 43 26.19 -33.11 -32.36
CA ASP A 43 26.38 -31.73 -31.92
C ASP A 43 25.20 -31.29 -31.05
N THR A 44 25.46 -31.16 -29.75
CA THR A 44 24.48 -30.71 -28.74
C THR A 44 24.79 -29.32 -28.20
N SER A 45 25.69 -28.56 -28.83
CA SER A 45 26.15 -27.25 -28.33
C SER A 45 25.01 -26.25 -28.16
N ASP A 46 24.12 -26.14 -29.14
CA ASP A 46 22.94 -25.27 -29.09
C ASP A 46 21.96 -25.69 -27.99
N LEU A 47 21.77 -27.00 -27.80
CA LEU A 47 20.90 -27.53 -26.74
C LEU A 47 21.48 -27.23 -25.35
N CYS A 48 22.79 -27.37 -25.18
CA CYS A 48 23.49 -26.99 -23.95
C CYS A 48 23.37 -25.48 -23.68
N ALA A 49 23.60 -24.64 -24.69
CA ALA A 49 23.49 -23.19 -24.57
C ALA A 49 22.05 -22.73 -24.25
N ALA A 50 21.03 -23.39 -24.84
CA ALA A 50 19.63 -23.12 -24.52
C ALA A 50 19.29 -23.50 -23.07
N ARG A 51 19.79 -24.65 -22.62
CA ARG A 51 19.60 -25.12 -21.23
C ARG A 51 20.25 -24.20 -20.20
N GLU A 52 21.45 -23.70 -20.48
CA GLU A 52 22.13 -22.73 -19.60
C GLU A 52 21.34 -21.42 -19.48
N LYS A 53 20.85 -20.90 -20.61
CA LYS A 53 19.99 -19.71 -20.61
C LYS A 53 18.68 -19.94 -19.88
N GLU A 54 18.08 -21.12 -20.01
CA GLU A 54 16.86 -21.47 -19.27
C GLU A 54 17.10 -21.41 -17.76
N ILE A 55 18.21 -22.00 -17.28
CA ILE A 55 18.58 -21.99 -15.86
C ILE A 55 18.80 -20.56 -15.36
N GLU A 56 19.52 -19.73 -16.12
CA GLU A 56 19.75 -18.33 -15.78
C GLU A 56 18.44 -17.53 -15.71
N LEU A 57 17.56 -17.68 -16.70
CA LEU A 57 16.28 -17.00 -16.74
C LEU A 57 15.39 -17.45 -15.59
N LEU A 58 15.34 -18.74 -15.25
CA LEU A 58 14.58 -19.23 -14.10
C LEU A 58 15.11 -18.67 -12.78
N ALA A 59 16.43 -18.58 -12.61
CA ALA A 59 17.03 -17.96 -11.43
C ALA A 59 16.67 -16.48 -11.33
N ARG A 60 16.70 -15.75 -12.46
CA ARG A 60 16.32 -14.35 -12.52
C ARG A 60 14.83 -14.12 -12.24
N VAL A 61 13.97 -14.98 -12.77
CA VAL A 61 12.52 -14.92 -12.51
C VAL A 61 12.25 -15.07 -11.01
N ARG A 62 12.85 -16.07 -10.36
CA ARG A 62 12.71 -16.25 -8.90
C ARG A 62 13.17 -15.03 -8.11
N ALA A 63 14.33 -14.49 -8.45
CA ALA A 63 14.85 -13.29 -7.78
C ALA A 63 13.90 -12.09 -7.94
N LEU A 64 13.34 -11.90 -9.13
CA LEU A 64 12.35 -10.84 -9.39
C LEU A 64 11.02 -11.10 -8.69
N GLU A 65 10.57 -12.34 -8.56
CA GLU A 65 9.37 -12.71 -7.82
C GLU A 65 9.54 -12.39 -6.33
N ASP A 66 10.68 -12.74 -5.74
CA ASP A 66 11.03 -12.42 -4.35
C ASP A 66 11.12 -10.91 -4.12
N GLU A 67 11.75 -10.17 -5.04
CA GLU A 67 11.83 -8.72 -4.96
C GLU A 67 10.45 -8.07 -5.08
N ASN A 68 9.60 -8.55 -6.00
CA ASN A 68 8.24 -8.03 -6.17
C ASN A 68 7.39 -8.29 -4.92
N ALA A 69 7.50 -9.48 -4.31
CA ALA A 69 6.84 -9.79 -3.06
C ALA A 69 7.30 -8.84 -1.93
N SER A 70 8.61 -8.61 -1.81
CA SER A 70 9.19 -7.68 -0.84
C SER A 70 8.71 -6.23 -1.06
N LEU A 71 8.64 -5.79 -2.32
CA LEU A 71 8.17 -4.44 -2.66
C LEU A 71 6.68 -4.27 -2.37
N ARG A 72 5.84 -5.27 -2.66
CA ARG A 72 4.41 -5.23 -2.33
C ARG A 72 4.18 -5.11 -0.83
N ASP A 73 4.92 -5.89 -0.03
CA ASP A 73 4.85 -5.82 1.42
C ASP A 73 5.31 -4.44 1.96
N LYS A 74 6.38 -3.87 1.40
CA LYS A 74 6.81 -2.50 1.73
C LYS A 74 5.73 -1.46 1.37
N CYS A 75 5.14 -1.55 0.18
CA CYS A 75 4.06 -0.66 -0.24
C CYS A 75 2.84 -0.77 0.66
N GLN A 76 2.47 -1.98 1.07
CA GLN A 76 1.39 -2.21 2.02
C GLN A 76 1.67 -1.53 3.36
N ARG A 77 2.86 -1.76 3.94
CA ARG A 77 3.26 -1.14 5.22
C ARG A 77 3.24 0.38 5.16
N ILE A 78 3.79 0.98 4.10
CA ILE A 78 3.79 2.44 3.91
C ILE A 78 2.35 2.96 3.77
N SER A 79 1.49 2.23 3.06
CA SER A 79 0.08 2.60 2.93
C SER A 79 -0.66 2.55 4.27
N GLU A 80 -0.40 1.54 5.09
CA GLU A 80 -0.96 1.40 6.43
C GLU A 80 -0.48 2.52 7.35
N GLU A 81 0.82 2.83 7.34
CA GLU A 81 1.41 3.94 8.10
C GLU A 81 0.81 5.29 7.70
N SER A 82 0.68 5.55 6.40
CA SER A 82 0.02 6.77 5.89
C SER A 82 -1.43 6.88 6.34
N ASN A 83 -2.17 5.77 6.37
CA ASN A 83 -3.55 5.75 6.83
C ASN A 83 -3.65 6.00 8.34
N LEU A 84 -2.74 5.43 9.13
CA LEU A 84 -2.67 5.68 10.57
C LEU A 84 -2.38 7.15 10.87
N ASP A 85 -1.47 7.78 10.12
CA ASP A 85 -1.15 9.19 10.34
C ASP A 85 -2.29 10.13 9.95
N LYS A 86 -3.01 9.84 8.86
CA LYS A 86 -4.26 10.56 8.53
C LYS A 86 -5.28 10.45 9.65
N PHE A 87 -5.47 9.24 10.20
CA PHE A 87 -6.40 9.01 11.30
C PHE A 87 -5.99 9.78 12.56
N LYS A 88 -4.71 9.74 12.94
CA LYS A 88 -4.19 10.50 14.09
C LYS A 88 -4.40 12.00 13.92
N SER A 89 -4.09 12.55 12.75
CA SER A 89 -4.28 13.97 12.46
C SER A 89 -5.76 14.35 12.55
N GLN A 90 -6.66 13.54 11.97
CA GLN A 90 -8.10 13.79 12.06
C GLN A 90 -8.59 13.73 13.51
N LEU A 91 -8.22 12.70 14.26
CA LEU A 91 -8.61 12.54 15.66
C LEU A 91 -8.12 13.73 16.51
N LEU A 92 -6.88 14.19 16.32
CA LEU A 92 -6.34 15.35 17.03
C LEU A 92 -7.16 16.62 16.74
N VAL A 93 -7.53 16.84 15.48
CA VAL A 93 -8.36 17.99 15.07
C VAL A 93 -9.75 17.91 15.71
N GLU A 94 -10.38 16.75 15.70
CA GLU A 94 -11.70 16.55 16.32
C GLU A 94 -11.63 16.73 17.85
N MET A 95 -10.61 16.20 18.51
CA MET A 95 -10.41 16.39 19.95
C MET A 95 -10.15 17.86 20.30
N LEU A 96 -9.37 18.59 19.50
CA LEU A 96 -9.17 20.03 19.69
C LEU A 96 -10.47 20.81 19.51
N ALA A 97 -11.29 20.46 18.53
CA ALA A 97 -12.59 21.09 18.32
C ALA A 97 -13.52 20.86 19.53
N VAL A 98 -13.56 19.63 20.07
CA VAL A 98 -14.36 19.31 21.27
C VAL A 98 -13.83 20.07 22.49
N SER A 99 -12.51 20.05 22.73
CA SER A 99 -11.91 20.77 23.86
C SER A 99 -12.18 22.28 23.79
N SER A 100 -12.10 22.87 22.59
CA SER A 100 -12.42 24.29 22.38
C SER A 100 -13.88 24.59 22.69
N LEU A 101 -14.80 23.71 22.27
CA LEU A 101 -16.22 23.86 22.54
C LEU A 101 -16.52 23.78 24.05
N ASP A 102 -15.88 22.85 24.76
CA ASP A 102 -16.01 22.70 26.20
C ASP A 102 -15.46 23.92 26.96
N GLU A 103 -14.34 24.49 26.52
CA GLU A 103 -13.81 25.73 27.08
C GLU A 103 -14.75 26.92 26.89
N GLU A 104 -15.34 27.10 25.70
CA GLU A 104 -16.31 28.16 25.46
C GLU A 104 -17.57 27.98 26.30
N ARG A 105 -18.06 26.74 26.40
CA ARG A 105 -19.24 26.41 27.21
C ARG A 105 -19.00 26.71 28.69
N THR A 106 -17.87 26.30 29.25
CA THR A 106 -17.52 26.57 30.65
C THR A 106 -17.33 28.06 30.93
N LYS A 107 -16.72 28.82 30.01
CA LYS A 107 -16.62 30.29 30.11
C LYS A 107 -18.01 30.94 30.09
N ALA A 108 -18.92 30.48 29.23
CA ALA A 108 -20.29 31.00 29.16
C ALA A 108 -21.09 30.69 30.42
N GLU A 109 -20.98 29.47 30.96
CA GLU A 109 -21.60 29.07 32.23
C GLU A 109 -21.05 29.92 33.39
N PHE A 110 -19.73 30.12 33.46
CA PHE A 110 -19.10 30.98 34.46
C PHE A 110 -19.58 32.43 34.38
N ALA A 111 -19.60 33.03 33.17
CA ALA A 111 -20.06 34.40 32.98
C ALA A 111 -21.54 34.58 33.37
N LYS A 112 -22.37 33.56 33.07
CA LYS A 112 -23.77 33.54 33.48
C LYS A 112 -23.88 33.54 35.01
N GLU A 113 -23.13 32.68 35.68
CA GLU A 113 -23.16 32.59 37.14
C GLU A 113 -22.60 33.85 37.81
N GLN A 114 -21.52 34.41 37.27
CA GLN A 114 -20.98 35.69 37.72
C GLN A 114 -22.03 36.81 37.63
N SER A 115 -22.80 36.87 36.53
CA SER A 115 -23.88 37.86 36.37
C SER A 115 -25.01 37.68 37.38
N LYS A 116 -25.31 36.43 37.79
CA LYS A 116 -26.31 36.14 38.82
C LYS A 116 -25.81 36.59 40.19
N VAL A 117 -24.56 36.28 40.54
CA VAL A 117 -23.93 36.69 41.79
C VAL A 117 -23.86 38.22 41.89
N LEU A 118 -23.50 38.91 40.81
CA LEU A 118 -23.48 40.38 40.78
C LEU A 118 -24.87 40.99 40.98
N ARG A 119 -25.91 40.40 40.34
CA ARG A 119 -27.30 40.79 40.56
C ARG A 119 -27.73 40.57 42.00
N LEU A 120 -27.49 39.37 42.54
CA LEU A 120 -27.82 39.06 43.94
C LEU A 120 -27.12 40.00 44.93
N ARG A 121 -25.84 40.33 44.67
CA ARG A 121 -25.09 41.31 45.47
C ARG A 121 -25.71 42.71 45.39
N HIS A 122 -26.14 43.12 44.20
CA HIS A 122 -26.81 44.40 44.01
C HIS A 122 -28.15 44.44 44.75
N ASP A 123 -28.97 43.39 44.62
CA ASP A 123 -30.26 43.27 45.28
C ASP A 123 -30.11 43.27 46.81
N MET A 124 -29.13 42.52 47.35
CA MET A 124 -28.78 42.56 48.77
C MET A 124 -28.37 43.97 49.22
N LYS A 125 -27.57 44.68 48.42
CA LYS A 125 -27.14 46.04 48.76
C LYS A 125 -28.35 46.99 48.84
N LEU A 126 -29.27 46.91 47.87
CA LEU A 126 -30.50 47.72 47.86
C LEU A 126 -31.40 47.39 49.06
N LEU A 127 -31.54 46.10 49.40
CA LEU A 127 -32.30 45.68 50.59
C LEU A 127 -31.69 46.25 51.88
N LEU A 128 -30.37 46.21 52.02
CA LEU A 128 -29.67 46.78 53.16
C LEU A 128 -29.81 48.31 53.22
N GLU A 129 -29.67 49.01 52.10
CA GLU A 129 -29.87 50.47 52.03
C GLU A 129 -31.32 50.85 52.43
N LYS A 130 -32.32 50.10 51.96
CA LYS A 130 -33.71 50.30 52.33
C LYS A 130 -33.93 50.05 53.83
N ALA A 131 -33.40 48.97 54.38
CA ALA A 131 -33.47 48.67 55.80
C ALA A 131 -32.83 49.77 56.67
N THR A 132 -31.68 50.33 56.23
CA THR A 132 -31.06 51.47 56.93
C THR A 132 -31.91 52.73 56.87
N ASN A 133 -32.56 53.03 55.74
CA ASN A 133 -33.45 54.19 55.61
C ASN A 133 -34.73 54.04 56.46
N GLU A 134 -35.19 52.80 56.65
CA GLU A 134 -36.38 52.47 57.45
C GLU A 134 -36.04 52.19 58.94
N ASN A 135 -34.77 52.32 59.36
CA ASN A 135 -34.25 51.98 60.70
C ASN A 135 -34.60 50.55 61.17
N VAL A 136 -34.69 49.60 60.24
CA VAL A 136 -34.94 48.18 60.54
C VAL A 136 -33.61 47.50 60.90
N ASP A 137 -33.56 46.82 62.05
CA ASP A 137 -32.37 46.07 62.48
C ASP A 137 -32.10 44.90 61.51
N VAL A 138 -30.84 44.71 61.14
CA VAL A 138 -30.40 43.71 60.15
C VAL A 138 -30.79 42.29 60.58
N ARG A 139 -30.89 42.04 61.90
CA ARG A 139 -31.34 40.76 62.46
C ARG A 139 -32.81 40.44 62.17
N ASP A 140 -33.68 41.46 62.15
CA ASP A 140 -35.10 41.27 61.85
C ASP A 140 -35.33 41.08 60.35
N LEU A 141 -34.55 41.75 59.51
CA LEU A 141 -34.55 41.54 58.05
C LEU A 141 -34.11 40.11 57.68
N LEU A 142 -33.04 39.62 58.31
CA LEU A 142 -32.55 38.24 58.10
C LEU A 142 -33.55 37.19 58.62
N ARG A 143 -34.31 37.50 59.68
CA ARG A 143 -35.38 36.62 60.18
C ARG A 143 -36.55 36.55 59.20
N ALA A 144 -36.97 37.68 58.62
CA ALA A 144 -38.04 37.74 57.63
C ALA A 144 -37.67 37.05 56.30
N LEU A 145 -36.39 37.07 55.92
CA LEU A 145 -35.89 36.35 54.73
C LEU A 145 -35.67 34.84 54.95
N ALA A 146 -35.66 34.39 56.20
CA ALA A 146 -35.44 32.98 56.56
C ALA A 146 -36.75 32.21 56.84
N GLU A 147 -37.88 32.90 56.93
CA GLU A 147 -39.21 32.25 56.92
C GLU A 147 -39.57 31.83 55.47
N PRO A 148 -40.07 30.60 55.27
CA PRO A 148 -40.33 30.02 53.95
C PRO A 148 -41.47 30.68 53.17
#